data_AF-A0AAQ3KWQ4-F1
#
_entry.id   AF-A0AAQ3KWQ4-F1
#
_cell.length_a   1.000
_cell.length_b   1.000
_cell.length_c   1.000
_cell.angle_alpha   90.00
_cell.angle_beta   90.00
_cell.angle_gamma   90.00
#
_symmetry.space_group_name_H-M   'P 1'
#
loop_
_entity.id
_entity.type
_entity.pdbx_description
1 polymer ?
#
loop_
_entity_poly.entity_id
_entity_poly.type
_entity_poly.pdbx_seq_one_letter_code
_entity_poly.pdbx_strand_id
1 'polypeptide(L)'
;MASSLGLGSGMWSEEAEIDASLLEGTTDVELLKQAWRNEKAAPEILKFQGPLVLRIREQIKLLEETVDEFRENGVDDLVVSLYQMDLDRTLFLLRSYLRIRLQKIEKYTIHISKTDLWNHLSEQEQKFTERCREKMEKHLEQSVLARLPHGYQSIMKQSISSEEDDMVPEPQLDTFVFCKTKDAVGAFQLDDTGDDIVDLVADDLYVIRYKSIKGLVDASQIDLV
;
A
#
# COMPACT_ATOMS: atom_id res chain seq x y z
N MET A 1 26.71 -65.55 1.08
CA MET A 1 25.31 -65.15 1.36
C MET A 1 25.31 -64.38 2.66
N ALA A 2 24.68 -63.24 2.87
CA ALA A 2 24.24 -62.13 2.05
C ALA A 2 24.16 -60.96 3.04
N SER A 3 24.74 -59.80 2.72
CA SER A 3 24.60 -58.57 3.51
C SER A 3 23.86 -57.56 2.63
N SER A 4 22.63 -57.23 2.99
CA SER A 4 21.83 -56.20 2.33
C SER A 4 21.99 -54.87 3.06
N LEU A 5 22.47 -53.86 2.34
CA LEU A 5 22.55 -52.46 2.75
C LEU A 5 21.16 -51.81 2.67
N GLY A 6 20.79 -51.08 3.71
CA GLY A 6 19.56 -50.30 3.79
C GLY A 6 19.61 -49.06 2.90
N LEU A 7 18.52 -48.85 2.16
CA LEU A 7 18.27 -47.68 1.32
C LEU A 7 17.80 -46.50 2.16
N GLY A 8 18.52 -45.38 2.07
CA GLY A 8 18.07 -44.08 2.53
C GLY A 8 16.92 -43.60 1.64
N SER A 9 15.69 -43.67 2.16
CA SER A 9 14.47 -43.22 1.49
C SER A 9 13.72 -42.12 2.27
N GLY A 10 14.34 -41.53 3.31
CA GLY A 10 13.66 -40.59 4.20
C GLY A 10 13.94 -39.10 3.95
N MET A 11 15.07 -38.73 3.34
CA MET A 11 15.56 -37.34 3.39
C MET A 11 14.89 -36.40 2.38
N TRP A 12 14.36 -36.92 1.27
CA TRP A 12 13.86 -36.09 0.15
C TRP A 12 12.37 -35.76 0.24
N SER A 13 11.62 -36.44 1.12
CA SER A 13 10.18 -36.17 1.30
C SER A 13 9.90 -35.06 2.30
N GLU A 14 10.71 -34.93 3.36
CA GLU A 14 10.49 -33.91 4.39
C GLU A 14 10.81 -32.48 3.89
N GLU A 15 11.85 -32.29 3.05
CA GLU A 15 12.17 -30.97 2.47
C GLU A 15 11.08 -30.47 1.49
N ALA A 16 10.45 -31.37 0.73
CA ALA A 16 9.39 -31.03 -0.22
C ALA A 16 8.05 -30.72 0.47
N GLU A 17 7.74 -31.38 1.60
CA GLU A 17 6.56 -31.07 2.42
C GLU A 17 6.73 -29.74 3.17
N ILE A 18 7.94 -29.39 3.60
CA ILE A 18 8.24 -28.10 4.24
C ILE A 18 8.06 -26.95 3.24
N ASP A 19 8.54 -27.10 2.00
CA ASP A 19 8.37 -26.09 0.93
C ASP A 19 6.88 -25.91 0.54
N ALA A 20 6.12 -26.99 0.45
CA ALA A 20 4.68 -26.93 0.20
C ALA A 20 3.89 -26.24 1.33
N SER A 21 4.25 -26.49 2.59
CA SER A 21 3.61 -25.85 3.76
C SER A 21 3.98 -24.36 3.92
N LEU A 22 5.15 -23.94 3.45
CA LEU A 22 5.56 -22.54 3.36
C LEU A 22 4.85 -21.80 2.21
N LEU A 23 4.49 -22.51 1.14
CA LEU A 23 3.67 -22.02 0.04
C LEU A 23 2.17 -21.91 0.38
N GLU A 24 1.70 -22.58 1.44
CA GLU A 24 0.31 -22.47 1.94
C GLU A 24 0.06 -21.23 2.82
N GLY A 25 1.12 -20.54 3.27
CA GLY A 25 1.02 -19.24 3.94
C GLY A 25 0.98 -18.10 2.92
N THR A 26 0.15 -17.07 3.16
CA THR A 26 0.18 -15.85 2.35
C THR A 26 1.59 -15.27 2.35
N THR A 27 2.25 -15.26 1.20
CA THR A 27 3.63 -14.77 1.13
C THR A 27 3.65 -13.25 1.40
N ASP A 28 4.75 -12.72 1.94
CA ASP A 28 4.89 -11.28 2.12
C ASP A 28 4.69 -10.52 0.79
N VAL A 29 5.07 -11.14 -0.34
CA VAL A 29 4.86 -10.58 -1.67
C VAL A 29 3.38 -10.48 -2.03
N GLU A 30 2.55 -11.45 -1.65
CA GLU A 30 1.10 -11.39 -1.85
C GLU A 30 0.43 -10.34 -0.97
N LEU A 31 0.86 -10.23 0.30
CA LEU A 31 0.41 -9.16 1.18
C LEU A 31 0.79 -7.79 0.62
N LEU A 32 1.98 -7.65 0.04
CA LEU A 32 2.39 -6.41 -0.62
C LEU A 32 1.57 -6.14 -1.88
N LYS A 33 1.24 -7.15 -2.69
CA LYS A 33 0.36 -7.00 -3.85
C LYS A 33 -1.03 -6.52 -3.43
N GLN A 34 -1.56 -7.04 -2.32
CA GLN A 34 -2.84 -6.61 -1.76
C GLN A 34 -2.77 -5.16 -1.28
N ALA A 35 -1.78 -4.82 -0.46
CA ALA A 35 -1.59 -3.44 0.01
C ALA A 35 -1.41 -2.46 -1.16
N TRP A 36 -0.68 -2.87 -2.20
CA TRP A 36 -0.50 -2.10 -3.43
C TRP A 36 -1.81 -1.85 -4.19
N ARG A 37 -2.66 -2.88 -4.36
CA ARG A 37 -3.98 -2.72 -5.01
C ARG A 37 -4.88 -1.81 -4.20
N ASN A 38 -4.96 -2.04 -2.89
CA ASN A 38 -5.76 -1.22 -1.97
C ASN A 38 -5.33 0.24 -2.02
N GLU A 39 -4.02 0.50 -1.94
CA GLU A 39 -3.50 1.86 -2.06
C GLU A 39 -3.75 2.46 -3.44
N LYS A 40 -3.70 1.68 -4.52
CA LYS A 40 -3.96 2.21 -5.87
C LYS A 40 -5.42 2.61 -6.07
N ALA A 41 -6.35 1.83 -5.54
CA ALA A 41 -7.79 2.02 -5.74
C ALA A 41 -8.43 2.99 -4.73
N ALA A 42 -7.84 3.15 -3.53
CA ALA A 42 -8.38 4.06 -2.52
C ALA A 42 -8.20 5.54 -2.90
N PRO A 43 -9.21 6.41 -2.68
CA PRO A 43 -9.13 7.84 -2.97
C PRO A 43 -8.27 8.63 -1.95
N GLU A 44 -8.12 8.11 -0.73
CA GLU A 44 -7.31 8.67 0.35
C GLU A 44 -6.06 7.83 0.64
N ILE A 45 -5.18 8.31 1.52
CA ILE A 45 -3.98 7.59 1.94
C ILE A 45 -4.32 6.52 2.99
N LEU A 46 -3.94 5.27 2.74
CA LEU A 46 -4.16 4.17 3.68
C LEU A 46 -3.03 4.08 4.73
N LYS A 47 -3.24 3.28 5.78
CA LYS A 47 -2.24 3.03 6.81
C LYS A 47 -0.96 2.41 6.25
N PHE A 48 0.19 3.00 6.55
CA PHE A 48 1.48 2.48 6.13
C PHE A 48 1.76 1.11 6.76
N GLN A 49 1.97 0.10 5.91
CA GLN A 49 2.34 -1.25 6.31
C GLN A 49 3.84 -1.37 6.62
N GLY A 50 4.31 -0.66 7.65
CA GLY A 50 5.73 -0.57 8.01
C GLY A 50 6.43 -1.93 8.22
N PRO A 51 5.89 -2.83 9.06
CA PRO A 51 6.49 -4.14 9.27
C PRO A 51 6.61 -4.97 7.99
N LEU A 52 5.59 -4.94 7.12
CA LEU A 52 5.59 -5.67 5.85
C LEU A 52 6.65 -5.10 4.89
N VAL A 53 6.73 -3.77 4.77
CA VAL A 53 7.72 -3.11 3.91
C VAL A 53 9.15 -3.41 4.37
N LEU A 54 9.38 -3.48 5.69
CA LEU A 54 10.69 -3.85 6.22
C LEU A 54 11.07 -5.28 5.85
N ARG A 55 10.18 -6.26 6.09
CA ARG A 55 10.43 -7.66 5.71
C ARG A 55 10.69 -7.84 4.22
N ILE A 56 9.89 -7.19 3.36
CA ILE A 56 10.12 -7.22 1.90
C ILE A 56 11.47 -6.63 1.53
N ARG A 57 11.89 -5.53 2.16
CA ARG A 57 13.21 -4.94 1.89
C ARG A 57 14.36 -5.88 2.28
N GLU A 58 14.21 -6.59 3.39
CA GLU A 58 15.18 -7.60 3.84
C GLU A 58 15.21 -8.79 2.87
N GLN A 59 14.06 -9.29 2.43
CA GLN A 59 13.95 -10.35 1.42
C GLN A 59 14.59 -9.94 0.10
N ILE A 60 14.35 -8.72 -0.38
CA ILE A 60 14.98 -8.19 -1.60
C ILE A 60 16.50 -8.18 -1.44
N LYS A 61 17.02 -7.70 -0.30
CA LYS A 61 18.47 -7.65 -0.04
C LYS A 61 19.11 -9.04 -0.04
N LEU A 62 18.45 -10.02 0.58
CA LEU A 62 18.92 -11.41 0.57
C LEU A 62 18.91 -12.00 -0.84
N LEU A 63 17.88 -11.69 -1.63
CA LEU A 63 17.75 -12.15 -3.00
C LEU A 63 18.82 -11.53 -3.91
N GLU A 64 19.17 -10.26 -3.70
CA GLU A 64 20.30 -9.59 -4.36
C GLU A 64 21.62 -10.33 -4.07
N GLU A 65 21.90 -10.60 -2.79
CA GLU A 65 23.11 -11.34 -2.36
C GLU A 65 23.15 -12.76 -2.97
N THR A 66 22.02 -13.47 -2.98
CA THR A 66 21.91 -14.82 -3.57
C THR A 66 22.17 -14.81 -5.08
N VAL A 67 21.66 -13.82 -5.80
CA VAL A 67 21.88 -13.67 -7.25
C VAL A 67 23.37 -13.41 -7.54
N ASP A 68 24.01 -12.57 -6.74
CA ASP A 68 25.45 -12.29 -6.87
C ASP A 68 26.29 -13.56 -6.60
N GLU A 69 25.98 -14.31 -5.55
CA GLU A 69 26.64 -15.58 -5.25
C GLU A 69 26.46 -16.63 -6.35
N PHE A 70 25.25 -16.74 -6.94
CA PHE A 70 25.02 -17.67 -8.05
C PHE A 70 25.81 -17.31 -9.30
N ARG A 71 26.01 -16.02 -9.56
CA ARG A 71 26.88 -15.53 -10.65
C ARG A 71 28.35 -15.88 -10.40
N GLU A 72 28.83 -15.72 -9.17
CA GLU A 72 30.22 -16.04 -8.80
C GLU A 72 30.51 -17.54 -8.82
N ASN A 73 29.57 -18.35 -8.36
CA ASN A 73 29.70 -19.81 -8.28
C ASN A 73 29.50 -20.53 -9.62
N GLY A 74 29.15 -19.81 -10.69
CA GLY A 74 28.92 -20.39 -12.01
C GLY A 74 27.71 -21.32 -12.07
N VAL A 75 26.64 -21.00 -11.33
CA VAL A 75 25.34 -21.68 -11.42
C VAL A 75 24.75 -21.46 -12.82
N ASP A 76 23.89 -22.38 -13.26
CA ASP A 76 23.22 -22.30 -14.57
C ASP A 76 22.60 -20.91 -14.84
N ASP A 77 22.92 -20.33 -15.99
CA ASP A 77 22.49 -19.00 -16.42
C ASP A 77 20.95 -18.87 -16.41
N LEU A 78 20.23 -19.95 -16.70
CA LEU A 78 18.76 -19.97 -16.65
C LEU A 78 18.22 -19.77 -15.23
N VAL A 79 18.86 -20.40 -14.24
CA VAL A 79 18.50 -20.26 -12.82
C VAL A 79 18.77 -18.83 -12.37
N VAL A 80 19.97 -18.30 -12.66
CA VAL A 80 20.32 -16.90 -12.35
C VAL A 80 19.32 -15.93 -12.97
N SER A 81 18.93 -16.16 -14.23
CA SER A 81 17.93 -15.32 -14.91
C SER A 81 16.55 -15.38 -14.24
N LEU A 82 16.14 -16.54 -13.72
CA LEU A 82 14.85 -16.68 -13.03
C LEU A 82 14.82 -15.86 -11.74
N TYR A 83 15.84 -16.00 -10.90
CA TYR A 83 15.97 -15.24 -9.66
C TYR A 83 16.06 -13.72 -9.91
N GLN A 84 16.77 -13.30 -10.96
CA GLN A 84 16.83 -11.90 -11.38
C GLN A 84 15.44 -11.36 -11.77
N MET A 85 14.65 -12.13 -12.52
CA MET A 85 13.28 -11.71 -12.90
C MET A 85 12.38 -11.54 -11.67
N ASP A 86 12.47 -12.44 -10.70
CA ASP A 86 11.66 -12.37 -9.48
C ASP A 86 12.08 -11.21 -8.57
N LEU A 87 13.39 -10.93 -8.49
CA LEU A 87 13.92 -9.72 -7.86
C LEU A 87 13.33 -8.46 -8.50
N ASP A 88 13.42 -8.35 -9.83
CA ASP A 88 12.96 -7.17 -10.57
C ASP A 88 11.44 -6.94 -10.39
N ARG A 89 10.65 -8.03 -10.39
CA ARG A 89 9.20 -7.97 -10.15
C ARG A 89 8.87 -7.49 -8.74
N THR A 90 9.58 -8.00 -7.74
CA THR A 90 9.35 -7.63 -6.33
C THR A 90 9.77 -6.18 -6.07
N LEU A 91 10.92 -5.77 -6.62
CA LEU A 91 11.40 -4.40 -6.60
C LEU A 91 10.42 -3.43 -7.28
N PHE A 92 9.91 -3.79 -8.46
CA PHE A 92 8.90 -2.99 -9.16
C PHE A 92 7.66 -2.79 -8.29
N LEU A 93 7.15 -3.86 -7.68
CA LEU A 93 5.97 -3.82 -6.84
C LEU A 93 6.16 -2.88 -5.64
N LEU A 94 7.27 -3.03 -4.90
CA LEU A 94 7.59 -2.17 -3.76
C LEU A 94 7.72 -0.70 -4.19
N ARG A 95 8.45 -0.42 -5.28
CA ARG A 95 8.63 0.94 -5.80
C ARG A 95 7.30 1.55 -6.25
N SER A 96 6.45 0.75 -6.89
CA SER A 96 5.12 1.18 -7.34
C SER A 96 4.23 1.57 -6.15
N TYR A 97 4.19 0.74 -5.10
CA TYR A 97 3.48 1.03 -3.86
C TYR A 97 3.93 2.34 -3.22
N LEU A 98 5.24 2.50 -3.00
CA LEU A 98 5.78 3.73 -2.40
C LEU A 98 5.53 4.96 -3.27
N ARG A 99 5.63 4.83 -4.61
CA ARG A 99 5.39 5.95 -5.53
C ARG A 99 3.94 6.42 -5.50
N ILE A 100 2.97 5.50 -5.48
CA ILE A 100 1.54 5.84 -5.37
C ILE A 100 1.27 6.60 -4.08
N ARG A 101 1.83 6.14 -2.96
CA ARG A 101 1.71 6.82 -1.67
C ARG A 101 2.27 8.23 -1.71
N LEU A 102 3.49 8.40 -2.23
CA LEU A 102 4.11 9.73 -2.37
C LEU A 102 3.26 10.68 -3.23
N GLN A 103 2.65 10.19 -4.31
CA GLN A 103 1.75 11.01 -5.15
C GLN A 103 0.50 11.48 -4.39
N LYS A 104 -0.11 10.60 -3.58
CA LYS A 104 -1.25 10.97 -2.73
C LYS A 104 -0.85 11.96 -1.64
N ILE A 105 0.29 11.71 -1.00
CA ILE A 105 0.84 12.60 0.03
C ILE A 105 1.09 13.99 -0.55
N GLU A 106 1.75 14.08 -1.70
CA GLU A 106 2.02 15.34 -2.38
C GLU A 106 0.70 16.08 -2.70
N LYS A 107 -0.29 15.38 -3.25
CA LYS A 107 -1.60 15.96 -3.61
C LYS A 107 -2.39 16.48 -2.40
N TYR A 108 -2.37 15.76 -1.28
CA TYR A 108 -3.17 16.06 -0.09
C TYR A 108 -2.32 16.52 1.11
N THR A 109 -1.14 17.11 0.85
CA THR A 109 -0.14 17.49 1.87
C THR A 109 -0.75 18.25 3.05
N ILE A 110 -1.52 19.30 2.76
CA ILE A 110 -2.10 20.18 3.80
C ILE A 110 -3.21 19.47 4.57
N HIS A 111 -4.09 18.74 3.87
CA HIS A 111 -5.17 17.96 4.49
C HIS A 111 -4.61 16.88 5.43
N ILE A 112 -3.64 16.10 4.96
CA ILE A 112 -2.99 15.05 5.76
C ILE A 112 -2.32 15.62 7.01
N SER A 113 -1.74 16.82 6.94
CA SER A 113 -1.06 17.46 8.07
C SER A 113 -2.03 17.95 9.17
N LYS A 114 -3.31 18.13 8.85
CA LYS A 114 -4.34 18.61 9.79
C LYS A 114 -5.16 17.49 10.42
N THR A 115 -5.25 16.35 9.75
CA THR A 115 -6.11 15.22 10.14
C THR A 115 -5.29 14.09 10.78
N ASP A 116 -5.98 13.14 11.42
CA ASP A 116 -5.38 11.93 12.00
C ASP A 116 -4.65 11.02 10.97
N LEU A 117 -4.81 11.31 9.67
CA LEU A 117 -4.07 10.68 8.58
C LEU A 117 -2.55 10.84 8.73
N TRP A 118 -2.06 11.82 9.50
CA TRP A 118 -0.65 11.95 9.84
C TRP A 118 -0.03 10.67 10.45
N ASN A 119 -0.84 9.92 11.20
CA ASN A 119 -0.42 8.66 11.83
C ASN A 119 -0.35 7.48 10.83
N HIS A 120 -0.87 7.65 9.62
CA HIS A 120 -0.84 6.64 8.56
C HIS A 120 0.45 6.68 7.75
N LEU A 121 1.33 7.66 7.96
CA LEU A 121 2.58 7.83 7.22
C LEU A 121 3.75 7.13 7.94
N SER A 122 4.75 6.72 7.17
CA SER A 122 6.07 6.38 7.74
C SER A 122 6.82 7.65 8.19
N GLU A 123 7.81 7.52 9.07
CA GLU A 123 8.66 8.65 9.49
C GLU A 123 9.32 9.37 8.30
N GLN A 124 9.69 8.64 7.26
CA GLN A 124 10.32 9.22 6.07
C GLN A 124 9.30 9.97 5.20
N GLU A 125 8.06 9.48 5.18
CA GLU A 125 6.93 10.12 4.51
C GLU A 125 6.49 11.39 5.25
N GLN A 126 6.51 11.38 6.59
CA GLN A 126 6.26 12.57 7.43
C GLN A 126 7.30 13.68 7.13
N LYS A 127 8.59 13.33 7.14
CA LYS A 127 9.67 14.26 6.75
C LYS A 127 9.55 14.76 5.31
N PHE A 128 9.02 13.94 4.40
CA PHE A 128 8.73 14.37 3.03
C PHE A 128 7.57 15.37 3.00
N THR A 129 6.49 15.09 3.74
CA THR A 129 5.29 15.94 3.84
C THR A 129 5.63 17.32 4.39
N GLU A 130 6.40 17.40 5.48
CA GLU A 130 6.89 18.67 6.05
C GLU A 130 7.69 19.49 5.03
N ARG A 131 8.67 18.85 4.37
CA ARG A 131 9.49 19.53 3.36
C ARG A 131 8.68 20.01 2.16
N CYS A 132 7.69 19.23 1.72
CA CYS A 132 6.80 19.62 0.63
C CYS A 132 5.93 20.81 1.03
N ARG A 133 5.36 20.79 2.25
CA ARG A 133 4.57 21.89 2.81
C ARG A 133 5.37 23.19 2.86
N GLU A 134 6.56 23.15 3.48
CA GLU A 134 7.44 24.33 3.63
C GLU A 134 7.88 24.90 2.28
N LYS A 135 8.26 24.03 1.33
CA LYS A 135 8.66 24.48 -0.01
C LYS A 135 7.50 25.09 -0.79
N MET A 136 6.32 24.49 -0.71
CA MET A 136 5.12 25.00 -1.37
C MET A 136 4.74 26.37 -0.81
N GLU A 137 4.69 26.49 0.53
CA GLU A 137 4.37 27.73 1.24
C GLU A 137 5.34 28.85 0.85
N LYS A 138 6.65 28.60 0.96
CA LYS A 138 7.69 29.56 0.58
C LYS A 138 7.61 29.95 -0.90
N HIS A 139 7.37 28.99 -1.79
CA HIS A 139 7.29 29.26 -3.22
C HIS A 139 6.10 30.17 -3.56
N LEU A 140 4.92 29.87 -3.01
CA LEU A 140 3.71 30.65 -3.24
C LEU A 140 3.78 32.03 -2.60
N GLU A 141 4.36 32.12 -1.40
CA GLU A 141 4.60 33.39 -0.70
C GLU A 141 5.47 34.33 -1.54
N GLN A 142 6.62 33.83 -2.02
CA GLN A 142 7.56 34.61 -2.82
C GLN A 142 7.04 34.98 -4.20
N SER A 143 6.24 34.09 -4.81
CA SER A 143 5.79 34.26 -6.20
C SER A 143 4.56 35.17 -6.30
N VAL A 144 3.56 34.95 -5.44
CA VAL A 144 2.23 35.58 -5.60
C VAL A 144 1.69 36.15 -4.29
N LEU A 145 1.67 35.40 -3.19
CA LEU A 145 0.87 35.77 -2.00
C LEU A 145 1.33 37.08 -1.37
N ALA A 146 2.64 37.35 -1.32
CA ALA A 146 3.16 38.62 -0.78
C ALA A 146 2.75 39.86 -1.61
N ARG A 147 2.31 39.67 -2.86
CA ARG A 147 1.85 40.75 -3.76
C ARG A 147 0.34 40.92 -3.73
N LEU A 148 -0.41 40.02 -3.07
CA LEU A 148 -1.86 40.09 -3.01
C LEU A 148 -2.33 41.12 -1.98
N PRO A 149 -3.50 41.76 -2.22
CA PRO A 149 -4.11 42.67 -1.26
C PRO A 149 -4.35 42.02 0.09
N HIS A 150 -4.46 42.86 1.13
CA HIS A 150 -4.76 42.40 2.49
C HIS A 150 -6.01 41.52 2.49
N GLY A 151 -5.84 40.31 3.03
CA GLY A 151 -6.90 39.33 3.19
C GLY A 151 -6.97 38.23 2.13
N TYR A 152 -6.08 38.23 1.14
CA TYR A 152 -5.92 37.16 0.13
C TYR A 152 -4.55 36.46 0.19
N GLN A 153 -3.78 36.70 1.26
CA GLN A 153 -2.39 36.23 1.37
C GLN A 153 -2.28 34.79 1.93
N SER A 154 -3.40 34.18 2.31
CA SER A 154 -3.43 32.83 2.85
C SER A 154 -3.33 31.79 1.74
N ILE A 155 -2.58 30.71 1.99
CA ILE A 155 -2.55 29.52 1.12
C ILE A 155 -3.78 28.62 1.33
N MET A 156 -4.44 28.72 2.49
CA MET A 156 -5.50 27.80 2.90
C MET A 156 -6.91 28.37 2.73
N LYS A 157 -7.02 29.69 2.61
CA LYS A 157 -8.31 30.40 2.55
C LYS A 157 -8.37 31.27 1.32
N GLN A 158 -9.52 31.28 0.64
CA GLN A 158 -9.75 32.16 -0.49
C GLN A 158 -9.74 33.63 -0.08
N SER A 159 -10.30 33.95 1.08
CA SER A 159 -10.33 35.31 1.64
C SER A 159 -10.39 35.31 3.17
N ILE A 160 -10.15 36.47 3.79
CA ILE A 160 -10.35 36.67 5.25
C ILE A 160 -11.78 36.42 5.73
N SER A 161 -12.76 36.54 4.84
CA SER A 161 -14.18 36.30 5.16
C SER A 161 -14.53 34.81 5.19
N SER A 162 -13.61 33.94 4.78
CA SER A 162 -13.82 32.50 4.75
C SER A 162 -13.57 31.94 6.15
N GLU A 163 -14.61 31.34 6.74
CA GLU A 163 -14.54 30.76 8.09
C GLU A 163 -13.66 29.51 8.09
N GLU A 164 -13.82 28.67 7.05
CA GLU A 164 -13.09 27.41 6.87
C GLU A 164 -11.94 27.53 5.85
N ASP A 165 -11.09 26.49 5.83
CA ASP A 165 -9.96 26.39 4.91
C ASP A 165 -10.39 25.80 3.55
N ASP A 166 -11.15 26.60 2.81
CA ASP A 166 -11.83 26.25 1.56
C ASP A 166 -10.91 25.98 0.35
N MET A 167 -9.62 26.32 0.46
CA MET A 167 -8.63 26.10 -0.60
C MET A 167 -7.78 24.83 -0.40
N VAL A 168 -8.06 24.04 0.64
CA VAL A 168 -7.33 22.80 0.92
C VAL A 168 -7.93 21.65 0.10
N PRO A 169 -7.14 20.97 -0.77
CA PRO A 169 -7.64 19.84 -1.52
C PRO A 169 -7.86 18.63 -0.61
N GLU A 170 -9.04 18.03 -0.70
CA GLU A 170 -9.44 16.85 0.09
C GLU A 170 -9.74 15.63 -0.79
N PRO A 171 -9.48 14.40 -0.30
CA PRO A 171 -9.84 13.19 -1.01
C PRO A 171 -11.36 13.03 -1.10
N GLN A 172 -11.85 12.70 -2.30
CA GLN A 172 -13.28 12.50 -2.55
C GLN A 172 -13.72 11.10 -2.08
N LEU A 173 -14.22 10.99 -0.85
CA LEU A 173 -14.63 9.71 -0.25
C LEU A 173 -15.89 9.11 -0.89
N ASP A 174 -16.69 9.90 -1.60
CA ASP A 174 -17.91 9.45 -2.30
C ASP A 174 -17.60 8.73 -3.64
N THR A 175 -16.33 8.54 -3.97
CA THR A 175 -15.91 7.86 -5.19
C THR A 175 -16.29 6.38 -5.14
N PHE A 176 -16.88 5.87 -6.22
CA PHE A 176 -17.15 4.45 -6.39
C PHE A 176 -15.86 3.66 -6.62
N VAL A 177 -15.68 2.59 -5.87
CA VAL A 177 -14.53 1.69 -5.97
C VAL A 177 -15.01 0.26 -6.20
N PHE A 178 -14.22 -0.50 -6.94
CA PHE A 178 -14.40 -1.95 -7.07
C PHE A 178 -13.80 -2.63 -5.85
N CYS A 179 -14.60 -3.45 -5.19
CA CYS A 179 -14.15 -4.18 -4.01
C CYS A 179 -14.60 -5.64 -4.03
N LYS A 180 -13.75 -6.49 -3.47
CA LYS A 180 -13.97 -7.92 -3.29
C LYS A 180 -13.94 -8.24 -1.80
N THR A 181 -14.96 -8.91 -1.32
CA THR A 181 -15.10 -9.38 0.07
C THR A 181 -14.29 -10.64 0.29
N LYS A 182 -13.51 -10.69 1.37
CA LYS A 182 -12.80 -11.92 1.77
C LYS A 182 -13.71 -12.86 2.53
N ASP A 183 -14.41 -12.30 3.51
CA ASP A 183 -15.31 -13.02 4.40
C ASP A 183 -16.75 -12.55 4.19
N ALA A 184 -17.72 -13.39 4.55
CA ALA A 184 -19.12 -13.02 4.57
C ALA A 184 -19.36 -12.02 5.72
N VAL A 185 -19.39 -10.73 5.39
CA VAL A 185 -19.69 -9.64 6.34
C VAL A 185 -21.19 -9.62 6.64
N GLY A 186 -22.02 -10.19 5.75
CA GLY A 186 -23.47 -10.25 5.88
C GLY A 186 -24.14 -8.93 5.46
N ALA A 187 -25.33 -8.67 6.01
CA ALA A 187 -26.10 -7.45 5.75
C ALA A 187 -25.37 -6.19 6.25
N PHE A 188 -24.77 -5.45 5.32
CA PHE A 188 -24.04 -4.22 5.59
C PHE A 188 -24.85 -2.99 5.15
N GLN A 189 -24.98 -2.01 6.04
CA GLN A 189 -25.66 -0.74 5.75
C GLN A 189 -24.70 0.19 5.00
N LEU A 190 -25.08 0.59 3.79
CA LEU A 190 -24.25 1.47 2.96
C LEU A 190 -24.40 2.95 3.31
N ASP A 191 -25.55 3.33 3.87
CA ASP A 191 -25.92 4.73 4.06
C ASP A 191 -26.21 5.04 5.53
N ASP A 192 -25.83 6.26 5.95
CA ASP A 192 -26.11 6.80 7.29
C ASP A 192 -27.63 6.89 7.58
N THR A 193 -28.47 6.88 6.54
CA THR A 193 -29.94 6.87 6.58
C THR A 193 -30.56 5.48 6.75
N GLY A 194 -29.80 4.39 6.59
CA GLY A 194 -30.24 3.02 6.88
C GLY A 194 -31.18 2.36 5.85
N ASP A 195 -31.46 3.00 4.72
CA ASP A 195 -32.40 2.49 3.70
C ASP A 195 -31.75 1.45 2.75
N ASP A 196 -30.43 1.52 2.52
CA ASP A 196 -29.70 0.63 1.62
C ASP A 196 -28.87 -0.40 2.40
N ILE A 197 -29.42 -1.61 2.54
CA ILE A 197 -28.73 -2.77 3.11
C ILE A 197 -28.30 -3.67 1.95
N VAL A 198 -26.99 -3.93 1.86
CA VAL A 198 -26.42 -4.86 0.89
C VAL A 198 -25.83 -6.05 1.63
N ASP A 199 -26.23 -7.25 1.22
CA ASP A 199 -25.64 -8.48 1.74
C ASP A 199 -24.31 -8.75 1.02
N LEU A 200 -23.23 -8.63 1.78
CA LEU A 200 -21.87 -8.85 1.30
C LEU A 200 -21.52 -10.33 1.43
N VAL A 201 -21.68 -11.05 0.33
CA VAL A 201 -21.35 -12.46 0.16
C VAL A 201 -19.83 -12.59 -0.04
N ALA A 202 -19.23 -13.65 0.50
CA ALA A 202 -17.80 -13.91 0.33
C ALA A 202 -17.43 -14.12 -1.15
N ASP A 203 -16.26 -13.63 -1.55
CA ASP A 203 -15.68 -13.75 -2.90
C ASP A 203 -16.42 -13.04 -4.05
N ASP A 204 -17.49 -12.30 -3.77
CA ASP A 204 -18.21 -11.51 -4.76
C ASP A 204 -17.62 -10.11 -4.98
N LEU A 205 -17.84 -9.57 -6.19
CA LEU A 205 -17.36 -8.25 -6.60
C LEU A 205 -18.48 -7.22 -6.51
N TYR A 206 -18.21 -6.11 -5.84
CA TYR A 206 -19.15 -5.02 -5.65
C TYR A 206 -18.58 -3.69 -6.14
N VAL A 207 -19.48 -2.77 -6.49
CA VAL A 207 -19.16 -1.36 -6.81
C VAL A 207 -19.90 -0.49 -5.81
N ILE A 208 -19.16 0.04 -4.84
CA ILE A 208 -19.73 0.74 -3.69
C ILE A 208 -18.94 2.03 -3.46
N ARG A 209 -19.57 3.03 -2.84
CA ARG A 209 -18.92 4.26 -2.40
C ARG A 209 -17.85 3.97 -1.34
N TYR A 210 -16.66 4.51 -1.53
CA TYR A 210 -15.54 4.25 -0.62
C TYR A 210 -15.84 4.68 0.84
N LYS A 211 -16.56 5.78 1.03
CA LYS A 211 -16.98 6.28 2.37
C LYS A 211 -17.60 5.18 3.24
N SER A 212 -18.48 4.36 2.66
CA SER A 212 -19.22 3.33 3.38
C SER A 212 -18.34 2.14 3.79
N ILE A 213 -17.35 1.78 2.96
CA ILE A 213 -16.50 0.59 3.18
C ILE A 213 -15.15 0.91 3.81
N LYS A 214 -14.83 2.18 4.08
CA LYS A 214 -13.55 2.62 4.65
C LYS A 214 -13.12 1.80 5.87
N GLY A 215 -14.03 1.62 6.85
CA GLY A 215 -13.73 0.85 8.06
C GLY A 215 -13.45 -0.65 7.78
N LEU A 216 -14.10 -1.23 6.77
CA LEU A 216 -13.90 -2.62 6.37
C LEU A 216 -12.57 -2.82 5.63
N VAL A 217 -12.15 -1.82 4.86
CA VAL A 217 -10.83 -1.79 4.20
C VAL A 217 -9.73 -1.67 5.25
N ASP A 218 -9.89 -0.81 6.25
CA ASP A 218 -8.93 -0.67 7.36
C ASP A 218 -8.84 -1.96 8.20
N ALA A 219 -9.97 -2.66 8.37
CA ALA A 219 -10.03 -3.96 9.03
C ALA A 219 -9.52 -5.14 8.17
N SER A 220 -9.12 -4.90 6.92
CA SER A 220 -8.68 -5.93 5.96
C SER A 220 -9.72 -7.03 5.66
N GLN A 221 -11.01 -6.74 5.84
CA GLN A 221 -12.12 -7.64 5.51
C GLN A 221 -12.52 -7.55 4.02
N ILE A 222 -12.22 -6.40 3.41
CA ILE A 222 -12.48 -6.11 2.00
C ILE A 222 -11.18 -5.70 1.32
N ASP A 223 -10.96 -6.25 0.13
CA ASP A 223 -9.89 -5.84 -0.77
C ASP A 223 -10.43 -4.98 -1.90
N LEU A 224 -9.67 -3.96 -2.28
CA LEU A 224 -9.95 -3.20 -3.47
C LEU A 224 -9.28 -3.85 -4.68
N VAL A 225 -9.93 -3.74 -5.83
CA VAL A 225 -9.49 -4.37 -7.09
C VAL A 225 -8.77 -3.38 -7.99
#